data_AF-A0A2G4YSD4-F1
#
_entry.id   AF-A0A2G4YSD4-F1
#
_cell.length_a   1.000
_cell.length_b   1.000
_cell.length_c   1.000
_cell.angle_alpha   90.00
_cell.angle_beta   90.00
_cell.angle_gamma   90.00
#
_symmetry.space_group_name_H-M   'P 1'
#
loop_
_entity.id
_entity.type
_entity.pdbx_description
1 polymer ?
#
loop_
_entity_poly.entity_id
_entity_poly.type
_entity_poly.pdbx_seq_one_letter_code
_entity_poly.pdbx_strand_id
1 'polypeptide(L)'
;MIEELREEGLKFSVREIEKGTFLMAAAAVALFILAFVTFEGEYLSGYGIERLLEYAGFLKPNWMADHYDVFLHDIQMLFIVTFLTEVFLLISWYIKGWEL
;
A
#
# COMPACT_ATOMS: atom_id res chain seq x y z
N MET A 1 33.67 -8.49 -15.53
CA MET A 1 32.51 -8.16 -14.65
C MET A 1 32.88 -7.37 -13.39
N ILE A 2 33.75 -7.85 -12.47
CA ILE A 2 34.20 -7.01 -11.32
C ILE A 2 35.21 -5.93 -11.76
N GLU A 3 36.01 -6.18 -12.80
CA GLU A 3 37.00 -5.23 -13.32
C GLU A 3 36.43 -4.14 -14.24
N GLU A 4 35.34 -4.40 -14.97
CA GLU A 4 34.67 -3.40 -15.82
C GLU A 4 33.99 -2.29 -14.98
N LEU A 5 33.47 -2.63 -13.80
CA LEU A 5 32.92 -1.64 -12.86
C LEU A 5 33.99 -0.69 -12.28
N ARG A 6 35.27 -1.02 -12.43
CA ARG A 6 36.39 -0.23 -11.91
C ARG A 6 36.83 0.87 -12.90
N GLU A 7 36.60 0.69 -14.19
CA GLU A 7 36.97 1.66 -15.23
C GLU A 7 35.95 2.81 -15.39
N GLU A 8 34.69 2.61 -14.98
CA GLU A 8 33.66 3.66 -15.07
C GLU A 8 33.75 4.75 -13.99
N GLY A 9 34.70 4.66 -13.05
CA GLY A 9 34.95 5.73 -12.09
C GLY A 9 33.68 6.20 -11.39
N LEU A 10 32.89 5.26 -10.84
CA LEU A 10 31.78 5.56 -9.93
C LEU A 10 32.31 6.34 -8.73
N LYS A 11 32.34 7.67 -8.86
CA LYS A 11 32.65 8.60 -7.79
C LYS A 11 31.43 8.62 -6.86
N PHE A 12 31.31 7.61 -6.00
CA PHE A 12 30.32 7.63 -4.92
C PHE A 12 30.58 8.85 -4.04
N SER A 13 29.81 9.91 -4.26
CA SER A 13 29.84 11.09 -3.42
C SER A 13 29.03 10.79 -2.16
N VAL A 14 29.59 11.05 -0.98
CA VAL A 14 28.86 10.93 0.30
C VAL A 14 27.52 11.67 0.24
N ARG A 15 27.50 12.82 -0.45
CA ARG A 15 26.30 13.63 -0.66
C ARG A 15 25.23 12.95 -1.52
N GLU A 16 25.61 12.09 -2.47
CA GLU A 16 24.66 11.31 -3.28
C GLU A 16 24.08 10.14 -2.48
N ILE A 17 24.90 9.50 -1.63
CA ILE A 17 24.44 8.47 -0.69
C ILE A 17 23.45 9.06 0.32
N GLU A 18 23.75 10.23 0.89
CA GLU A 18 22.83 10.95 1.79
C GLU A 18 21.50 11.27 1.12
N LYS A 19 21.52 11.79 -0.11
CA LYS A 19 20.30 12.07 -0.89
C LYS A 19 19.52 10.79 -1.18
N GLY A 20 20.19 9.73 -1.62
CA GLY A 20 19.55 8.43 -1.90
C GLY A 20 18.89 7.86 -0.65
N THR A 21 19.57 7.93 0.50
CA THR A 21 19.04 7.48 1.79
C THR A 21 17.82 8.28 2.21
N PHE A 22 17.84 9.61 2.03
CA PHE A 22 16.70 10.47 2.33
C PHE A 22 15.50 10.17 1.42
N LEU A 23 15.73 9.95 0.12
CA LEU A 23 14.67 9.56 -0.82
C LEU A 23 14.06 8.20 -0.48
N MET A 24 14.88 7.22 -0.09
CA MET A 24 14.38 5.94 0.39
C MET A 24 13.53 6.08 1.65
N ALA A 25 13.97 6.88 2.61
CA ALA A 25 13.20 7.14 3.83
C ALA A 25 11.86 7.84 3.52
N ALA A 26 11.87 8.84 2.62
CA ALA A 26 10.66 9.52 2.18
C ALA A 26 9.70 8.56 1.45
N ALA A 27 10.21 7.67 0.61
CA ALA A 27 9.41 6.65 -0.08
C ALA A 27 8.79 5.65 0.91
N ALA A 28 9.53 5.23 1.94
CA ALA A 28 9.00 4.36 2.98
C ALA A 28 7.86 5.03 3.76
N VAL A 29 8.03 6.30 4.14
CA VAL A 29 6.96 7.09 4.81
C VAL A 29 5.73 7.21 3.90
N ALA A 30 5.93 7.49 2.61
CA ALA A 30 4.82 7.56 1.65
C ALA A 30 4.06 6.23 1.56
N LEU A 31 4.76 5.09 1.57
CA LEU A 31 4.12 3.76 1.58
C LEU A 31 3.31 3.52 2.87
N PHE A 32 3.80 3.95 4.03
CA PHE A 32 3.02 3.85 5.28
C PHE A 32 1.75 4.71 5.23
N ILE A 33 1.83 5.92 4.69
CA ILE A 33 0.67 6.79 4.52
C ILE A 33 -0.32 6.15 3.56
N LEU A 34 0.15 5.62 2.43
CA LEU A 34 -0.70 4.92 1.47
C LEU A 34 -1.41 3.74 2.14
N ALA A 35 -0.66 2.85 2.80
CA ALA A 35 -1.23 1.69 3.50
C ALA A 35 -2.29 2.09 4.54
N PHE A 36 -2.04 3.16 5.31
CA PHE A 36 -3.00 3.67 6.28
C PHE A 36 -4.29 4.15 5.60
N VAL A 37 -4.17 4.95 4.55
CA VAL A 37 -5.34 5.47 3.80
C VAL A 37 -6.13 4.34 3.15
N THR A 38 -5.45 3.35 2.56
CA THR A 38 -6.10 2.18 1.96
C THR A 38 -6.86 1.38 3.02
N PHE A 39 -6.24 1.08 4.16
CA PHE A 39 -6.90 0.33 5.24
C PHE A 39 -8.13 1.05 5.79
N GLU A 40 -8.01 2.34 6.10
CA GLU A 40 -9.15 3.17 6.57
C GLU A 40 -10.27 3.24 5.52
N GLY A 41 -9.89 3.35 4.24
CA GLY A 41 -10.83 3.32 3.13
C GLY A 41 -11.64 2.02 3.06
N GLU A 42 -10.96 0.86 3.17
CA GLU A 42 -11.62 -0.45 3.21
C GLU A 42 -12.50 -0.59 4.45
N TYR A 43 -12.01 -0.17 5.62
CA TYR A 43 -12.79 -0.23 6.85
C TYR A 43 -14.10 0.56 6.75
N LEU A 44 -14.04 1.80 6.23
CA LEU A 44 -15.22 2.66 6.06
C LEU A 44 -16.19 2.11 5.01
N SER A 45 -15.66 1.60 3.88
CA SER A 45 -16.48 1.02 2.81
C SER A 45 -17.18 -0.25 3.30
N GLY A 46 -16.45 -1.16 3.95
CA GLY A 46 -16.98 -2.38 4.55
C GLY A 46 -18.03 -2.08 5.61
N TYR A 47 -17.74 -1.15 6.54
CA TYR A 47 -18.72 -0.70 7.53
C TYR A 47 -20.01 -0.20 6.88
N GLY A 48 -19.88 0.60 5.81
CA GLY A 48 -21.02 1.10 5.05
C GLY A 48 -21.85 -0.02 4.42
N ILE A 49 -21.19 -1.01 3.80
CA ILE A 49 -21.85 -2.16 3.19
C ILE A 49 -22.59 -3.00 4.24
N GLU A 50 -21.93 -3.31 5.37
CA GLU A 50 -22.54 -4.05 6.47
C GLU A 50 -23.81 -3.36 6.98
N ARG A 51 -23.75 -2.05 7.21
CA ARG A 51 -24.93 -1.27 7.61
C ARG A 51 -26.05 -1.30 6.58
N LEU A 52 -25.73 -1.27 5.29
CA LEU A 52 -26.72 -1.41 4.22
C LEU A 52 -27.36 -2.80 4.22
N LEU A 53 -26.58 -3.86 4.47
CA LEU A 53 -27.08 -5.22 4.57
C LEU A 53 -27.97 -5.44 5.80
N GLU A 54 -27.61 -4.84 6.95
CA GLU A 54 -28.48 -4.79 8.14
C GLU A 54 -29.79 -4.06 7.82
N TYR A 55 -29.71 -2.89 7.18
CA TYR A 55 -30.89 -2.09 6.83
C TYR A 55 -31.82 -2.81 5.84
N ALA A 56 -31.25 -3.51 4.87
CA ALA A 56 -32.00 -4.31 3.90
C ALA A 56 -32.56 -5.62 4.48
N GLY A 57 -32.22 -5.97 5.72
CA GLY A 57 -32.69 -7.17 6.41
C GLY A 57 -31.97 -8.46 6.00
N PHE A 58 -30.85 -8.36 5.28
CA PHE A 58 -29.99 -9.51 4.98
C PHE A 58 -29.19 -9.96 6.20
N LEU A 59 -28.85 -9.02 7.08
CA LEU A 59 -28.14 -9.29 8.34
C LEU A 59 -29.00 -8.92 9.55
N LYS A 60 -28.69 -9.56 10.68
CA LYS A 60 -29.32 -9.21 11.97
C LYS A 60 -28.83 -7.83 12.43
N PRO A 61 -29.65 -7.06 13.16
CA PRO A 61 -29.18 -5.81 13.74
C PRO A 61 -27.97 -6.03 14.66
N ASN A 62 -26.94 -5.18 14.52
CA ASN A 62 -25.67 -5.27 15.24
C ASN A 62 -24.85 -6.54 14.95
N TRP A 63 -25.06 -7.17 13.79
CA TRP A 63 -24.32 -8.37 13.42
C TRP A 63 -22.82 -8.15 13.46
N MET A 64 -22.35 -7.00 12.95
CA MET A 64 -20.94 -6.64 12.94
C MET A 64 -20.36 -6.47 14.35
N ALA A 65 -21.15 -5.98 15.32
CA ALA A 65 -20.67 -5.87 16.70
C ALA A 65 -20.47 -7.25 17.34
N ASP A 66 -21.35 -8.21 17.00
CA ASP A 66 -21.26 -9.59 17.49
C ASP A 66 -20.16 -10.40 16.78
N HIS A 67 -19.75 -10.00 15.57
CA HIS A 67 -18.78 -10.70 14.72
C HIS A 67 -17.61 -9.80 14.30
N TYR A 68 -17.17 -8.90 15.19
CA TYR A 68 -16.16 -7.89 14.88
C TYR A 68 -14.86 -8.48 14.35
N ASP A 69 -14.41 -9.61 14.91
CA ASP A 69 -13.17 -10.27 14.48
C ASP A 69 -13.26 -10.81 13.05
N VAL A 70 -14.43 -11.32 12.66
CA VAL A 70 -14.68 -11.82 11.30
C VAL A 70 -14.68 -10.65 10.32
N PHE A 71 -15.40 -9.58 10.66
CA PHE A 71 -15.40 -8.36 9.88
C PHE A 71 -13.98 -7.81 9.69
N LEU A 72 -13.20 -7.68 10.76
CA LEU A 72 -11.85 -7.15 10.69
C LEU A 72 -10.93 -8.05 9.84
N HIS A 73 -11.10 -9.36 9.91
CA HIS A 73 -10.35 -10.30 9.07
C HIS A 73 -10.68 -10.11 7.58
N ASP A 74 -11.95 -9.96 7.23
CA ASP A 74 -12.38 -9.72 5.85
C ASP A 74 -11.81 -8.40 5.32
N ILE A 75 -11.85 -7.33 6.14
CA ILE A 75 -11.24 -6.03 5.82
C ILE A 75 -9.74 -6.16 5.62
N GLN A 76 -9.04 -6.91 6.47
CA GLN A 76 -7.60 -7.14 6.34
C GLN A 76 -7.25 -7.86 5.04
N MET A 77 -8.04 -8.87 4.65
CA MET A 77 -7.84 -9.61 3.41
C MET A 77 -8.07 -8.72 2.18
N LEU A 78 -9.13 -7.90 2.19
CA LEU A 78 -9.39 -6.91 1.14
C LEU A 78 -8.25 -5.89 1.04
N PHE A 79 -7.85 -5.32 2.17
CA PHE A 79 -6.73 -4.37 2.25
C PHE A 79 -5.45 -4.92 1.63
N ILE A 80 -5.06 -6.16 1.94
CA ILE A 80 -3.84 -6.76 1.38
C ILE A 80 -3.93 -6.81 -0.15
N VAL A 81 -5.07 -7.22 -0.69
CA VAL A 81 -5.28 -7.32 -2.15
C VAL A 81 -5.27 -5.94 -2.80
N THR A 82 -6.00 -4.97 -2.24
CA THR A 82 -6.11 -3.63 -2.81
C THR A 82 -4.80 -2.87 -2.69
N PHE A 83 -4.13 -2.92 -1.55
CA PHE A 83 -2.81 -2.30 -1.35
C PHE A 83 -1.74 -2.86 -2.31
N LEU A 84 -1.67 -4.19 -2.48
CA LEU A 84 -0.73 -4.79 -3.44
C LEU A 84 -1.03 -4.36 -4.87
N THR A 85 -2.32 -4.25 -5.22
CA THR A 85 -2.74 -3.77 -6.55
C THR A 85 -2.38 -2.30 -6.76
N GLU A 86 -2.61 -1.44 -5.76
CA GLU A 86 -2.24 -0.02 -5.80
C GLU A 86 -0.73 0.16 -5.98
N VAL A 87 0.08 -0.55 -5.20
CA VAL A 87 1.54 -0.52 -5.32
C VAL A 87 1.98 -0.99 -6.71
N PHE A 88 1.41 -2.09 -7.22
CA PHE A 88 1.70 -2.57 -8.56
C PHE A 88 1.36 -1.54 -9.65
N LEU A 89 0.20 -0.89 -9.54
CA LEU A 89 -0.22 0.16 -10.48
C LEU A 89 0.67 1.39 -10.42
N LEU A 90 1.07 1.83 -9.23
CA LEU A 90 2.00 2.96 -9.05
C LEU A 90 3.37 2.67 -9.68
N ILE A 91 3.93 1.49 -9.41
CA ILE A 91 5.19 1.05 -10.00
C ILE A 91 5.06 0.95 -11.53
N SER A 92 3.99 0.32 -12.02
CA SER A 92 3.75 0.16 -13.46
C SER A 92 3.60 1.49 -14.17
N TRP A 93 2.89 2.46 -13.56
CA TRP A 93 2.72 3.79 -14.10
C TRP A 93 4.05 4.55 -14.16
N TYR A 94 4.88 4.42 -13.13
CA TYR A 94 6.21 5.02 -13.10
C TYR A 94 7.15 4.41 -14.15
N ILE A 95 7.17 3.08 -14.29
CA ILE A 95 8.02 2.37 -15.26
C ILE A 95 7.55 2.59 -16.70
N LYS A 96 6.25 2.82 -16.96
CA LYS A 96 5.75 3.10 -18.32
C LYS A 96 6.40 4.34 -18.95
N GLY A 97 6.90 5.28 -18.15
CA GLY A 97 7.66 6.43 -18.63
C GLY A 97 9.13 6.14 -18.92
N TRP A 98 9.63 4.94 -18.60
CA TRP A 98 10.98 4.51 -18.87
C TRP A 98 10.95 3.75 -20.20
N GLU A 99 11.22 4.45 -21.29
CA GLU A 99 11.54 3.80 -22.57
C GLU A 99 12.82 2.97 -22.34
N LEU A 100 12.66 1.65 -22.32
CA LEU A 100 13.76 0.68 -22.34
C LEU A 100 14.26 0.46 -23.77
#